data_AF-A0A374HIF1-F1
#
_entry.id   AF-A0A374HIF1-F1
#
_cell.length_a   1.000
_cell.length_b   1.000
_cell.length_c   1.000
_cell.angle_alpha   90.00
_cell.angle_beta   90.00
_cell.angle_gamma   90.00
#
_symmetry.space_group_name_H-M   'P 1'
#
loop_
_entity.id
_entity.type
_entity.pdbx_description
1 polymer ?
#
loop_
_entity_poly.entity_id
_entity_poly.type
_entity_poly.pdbx_seq_one_letter_code
_entity_poly.pdbx_strand_id
1 'polypeptide(L)'
;MNEKYLPIKIFEKRKDYDDRSTEGGGDSHESSWVLHGEELNIHANYLNKNVRTVQASFKKWKEEQRTLPMIISTTVIDQAVAKTHRGRIVNLLENDGRDNVIGVFGDRQLLSMVTEESVLETICEALEKKEDEATLISSIADIDVFSPFIEPFEKENNVYSFLYNSKCR
;
A
#
# COMPACT_ATOMS: atom_id res chain seq x y z
N MET A 1 22.53 -12.80 -47.73
CA MET A 1 22.16 -11.58 -47.01
C MET A 1 20.92 -11.93 -46.21
N ASN A 2 20.99 -11.90 -44.88
CA ASN A 2 19.89 -12.32 -44.01
C ASN A 2 19.00 -11.11 -43.74
N GLU A 3 17.82 -11.06 -44.38
CA GLU A 3 16.83 -10.02 -44.09
C GLU A 3 16.27 -10.24 -42.68
N LYS A 4 16.79 -9.46 -41.72
CA LYS A 4 16.22 -9.35 -40.38
C LYS A 4 14.95 -8.51 -40.47
N TYR A 5 13.80 -9.18 -40.54
CA TYR A 5 12.53 -8.52 -40.26
C TYR A 5 12.51 -8.17 -38.77
N LEU A 6 12.47 -6.89 -38.45
CA LEU A 6 12.18 -6.43 -37.10
C LEU A 6 10.82 -7.02 -36.68
N PRO A 7 10.65 -7.55 -35.45
CA PRO A 7 9.36 -8.04 -35.02
C PRO A 7 8.34 -6.90 -35.04
N ILE A 8 7.41 -6.96 -35.99
CA ILE A 8 6.33 -5.98 -36.13
C ILE A 8 5.34 -6.25 -35.00
N LYS A 9 5.28 -5.33 -34.04
CA LYS A 9 4.28 -5.35 -32.97
C LYS A 9 3.04 -4.59 -33.45
N ILE A 10 2.04 -5.33 -33.89
CA ILE A 10 0.77 -4.77 -34.35
C ILE A 10 -0.08 -4.44 -33.12
N PHE A 11 -0.51 -3.19 -33.00
CA PHE A 11 -1.48 -2.76 -32.00
C PHE A 11 -2.83 -2.58 -32.71
N GLU A 12 -3.77 -3.49 -32.45
CA GLU A 12 -5.15 -3.35 -32.91
C GLU A 12 -5.97 -2.67 -31.81
N LYS A 13 -6.85 -1.72 -32.15
CA LYS A 13 -7.88 -1.23 -31.22
C LYS A 13 -8.77 -2.42 -30.85
N ARG A 14 -9.09 -2.57 -29.56
CA ARG A 14 -9.93 -3.67 -29.07
C ARG A 14 -11.21 -3.74 -29.90
N LYS A 15 -11.50 -4.92 -30.46
CA LYS A 15 -12.83 -5.25 -31.00
C LYS A 15 -13.77 -5.36 -29.81
N ASP A 16 -15.00 -4.90 -29.97
CA ASP A 16 -16.04 -4.70 -28.95
C ASP A 16 -16.44 -5.98 -28.19
N TYR A 17 -15.53 -6.53 -27.40
CA TYR A 17 -15.81 -7.55 -26.41
C TYR A 17 -14.82 -7.43 -25.25
N ASP A 18 -15.33 -6.95 -24.13
CA ASP A 18 -14.62 -6.82 -22.87
C ASP A 18 -14.64 -8.17 -22.15
N ASP A 19 -13.56 -8.95 -22.29
CA ASP A 19 -13.36 -10.21 -21.53
C ASP A 19 -12.95 -9.95 -20.06
N ARG A 20 -12.97 -8.70 -19.60
CA ARG A 20 -12.99 -8.38 -18.18
C ARG A 20 -14.43 -8.07 -17.84
N SER A 21 -15.00 -8.78 -16.88
CA SER A 21 -16.33 -8.48 -16.34
C SER A 21 -16.55 -6.97 -16.29
N THR A 22 -17.54 -6.51 -17.04
CA THR A 22 -18.07 -5.15 -16.98
C THR A 22 -18.11 -4.70 -15.53
N GLU A 23 -17.45 -3.57 -15.23
CA GLU A 23 -17.61 -2.87 -13.97
C GLU A 23 -19.11 -2.75 -13.69
N GLY A 24 -19.58 -3.50 -12.70
CA GLY A 24 -20.98 -3.49 -12.29
C GLY A 24 -21.37 -2.06 -11.96
N GLY A 25 -22.52 -1.63 -12.49
CA GLY A 25 -23.13 -0.35 -12.13
C GLY A 25 -23.10 -0.19 -10.62
N GLY A 26 -22.55 0.94 -10.17
CA GLY A 26 -22.27 1.21 -8.77
C GLY A 26 -23.50 0.99 -7.92
N ASP A 27 -23.47 -0.08 -7.14
CA ASP A 27 -24.39 -0.22 -6.04
C ASP A 27 -23.98 0.81 -4.99
N SER A 28 -24.88 1.75 -4.69
CA SER A 28 -24.63 2.83 -3.71
C SER A 28 -24.67 2.33 -2.27
N HIS A 29 -24.84 1.02 -2.06
CA HIS A 29 -24.86 0.41 -0.75
C HIS A 29 -23.44 0.24 -0.22
N GLU A 30 -23.26 0.68 1.03
CA GLU A 30 -22.04 0.47 1.78
C GLU A 30 -21.76 -1.05 1.91
N SER A 31 -20.51 -1.44 1.67
CA SER A 31 -20.17 -2.86 1.64
C SER A 31 -20.23 -3.47 3.04
N SER A 32 -20.64 -4.74 3.14
CA SER A 32 -20.84 -5.44 4.43
C SER A 32 -19.58 -5.63 5.28
N TRP A 33 -18.41 -5.31 4.74
CA TRP A 33 -17.13 -5.37 5.44
C TRP A 33 -16.75 -4.06 6.14
N VAL A 34 -17.51 -2.99 5.93
CA VAL A 34 -17.29 -1.73 6.64
C VAL A 34 -17.72 -1.91 8.10
N LEU A 35 -16.79 -1.62 9.01
CA LEU A 35 -17.01 -1.68 10.45
C LEU A 35 -17.76 -0.43 10.90
N HIS A 36 -18.62 -0.59 11.91
CA HIS A 36 -19.37 0.49 12.53
C HIS A 36 -19.34 0.39 14.05
N GLY A 37 -19.66 1.49 14.73
CA GLY A 37 -19.84 1.48 16.18
C GLY A 37 -18.62 0.99 16.96
N GLU A 38 -18.80 0.00 17.84
CA GLU A 38 -17.73 -0.46 18.73
C GLU A 38 -16.58 -1.17 17.99
N GLU A 39 -16.88 -1.96 16.96
CA GLU A 39 -15.86 -2.67 16.18
C GLU A 39 -14.95 -1.69 15.44
N LEU A 40 -15.54 -0.66 14.83
CA LEU A 40 -14.80 0.44 14.20
C LEU A 40 -13.90 1.17 15.20
N ASN A 41 -14.41 1.43 16.41
CA ASN A 41 -13.65 2.08 17.47
C ASN A 41 -12.45 1.23 17.91
N ILE A 42 -12.64 -0.08 18.10
CA ILE A 42 -11.56 -0.99 18.49
C ILE A 42 -10.49 -1.03 17.38
N HIS A 43 -10.93 -1.14 16.12
CA HIS A 43 -10.02 -1.20 14.97
C HIS A 43 -9.25 0.11 14.76
N ALA A 44 -9.92 1.26 14.82
CA ALA A 44 -9.28 2.57 14.76
C ALA A 44 -8.24 2.75 15.88
N ASN A 45 -8.56 2.31 17.11
CA ASN A 45 -7.62 2.34 18.23
C ASN A 45 -6.42 1.42 18.02
N TYR A 46 -6.61 0.27 17.38
CA TYR A 46 -5.54 -0.64 17.01
C TYR A 46 -4.60 0.00 15.99
N LEU A 47 -5.14 0.52 14.87
CA LEU A 47 -4.34 1.21 13.86
C LEU A 47 -3.59 2.43 14.43
N ASN A 48 -4.23 3.21 15.30
CA ASN A 48 -3.58 4.33 15.99
C ASN A 48 -2.39 3.90 16.85
N LYS A 49 -2.46 2.74 17.51
CA LYS A 49 -1.30 2.19 18.26
C LYS A 49 -0.16 1.82 17.32
N ASN A 50 -0.46 1.28 16.15
CA ASN A 50 0.55 0.90 15.17
C ASN A 50 1.23 2.15 14.60
N VAL A 51 0.45 3.18 14.23
CA VAL A 51 1.00 4.47 13.76
C VAL A 51 1.86 5.14 14.84
N ARG A 52 1.46 5.10 16.12
CA ARG A 52 2.30 5.60 17.22
C ARG A 52 3.63 4.84 17.35
N THR A 53 3.62 3.53 17.09
CA THR A 53 4.83 2.70 17.06
C THR A 53 5.74 3.08 15.89
N VAL A 54 5.16 3.36 14.72
CA VAL A 54 5.86 3.90 13.56
C VAL A 54 6.45 5.28 13.87
N GLN A 55 5.70 6.19 14.51
CA GLN A 55 6.19 7.51 14.93
C GLN A 55 7.40 7.41 15.87
N ALA A 56 7.33 6.52 16.87
CA ALA A 56 8.46 6.28 17.77
C ALA A 56 9.69 5.74 17.02
N SER A 57 9.48 4.87 16.03
CA SER A 57 10.54 4.35 15.18
C SER A 57 11.12 5.44 14.28
N PHE A 58 10.29 6.33 13.75
CA PHE A 58 10.69 7.44 12.90
C PHE A 58 11.56 8.47 13.65
N LYS A 59 11.24 8.74 14.93
CA LYS A 59 12.08 9.58 15.80
C LYS A 59 13.48 8.99 15.96
N LYS A 60 13.58 7.70 16.28
CA LYS A 60 14.87 6.99 16.37
C LYS A 60 15.62 7.01 15.03
N TRP A 61 14.91 6.83 13.92
CA TRP A 61 15.50 6.88 12.58
C TRP A 61 16.11 8.24 12.25
N LYS A 62 15.43 9.34 12.62
CA LYS A 62 15.95 10.71 12.49
C LYS A 62 17.18 10.93 13.38
N GLU A 63 17.16 10.43 14.62
CA GLU A 63 18.30 10.51 15.55
C GLU A 63 19.53 9.74 15.03
N GLU A 64 19.32 8.59 14.40
CA GLU A 64 20.37 7.75 13.82
C GLU A 64 20.96 8.30 12.51
N GLN A 65 20.45 9.43 11.99
CA GLN A 65 20.92 10.11 10.77
C GLN A 65 21.07 9.17 9.56
N ARG A 66 20.15 8.22 9.41
CA ARG A 66 20.20 7.24 8.32
C ARG A 66 20.04 7.92 6.96
N THR A 67 20.82 7.46 5.98
CA THR A 67 20.85 8.02 4.62
C THR A 67 19.60 7.69 3.81
N LEU A 68 18.98 6.54 4.08
CA LEU A 68 17.77 6.10 3.38
C LEU A 68 16.52 6.59 4.11
N PRO A 69 15.44 6.90 3.38
CA PRO A 69 14.16 7.21 4.01
C PRO A 69 13.60 5.99 4.73
N MET A 70 12.82 6.22 5.78
CA MET A 70 12.02 5.17 6.40
C MET A 70 10.89 4.78 5.45
N ILE A 71 10.64 3.49 5.32
CA ILE A 71 9.52 2.95 4.54
C ILE A 71 8.53 2.33 5.52
N ILE A 72 7.24 2.53 5.27
CA ILE A 72 6.14 1.88 5.97
C ILE A 72 5.37 1.00 4.99
N SER A 73 4.78 -0.07 5.53
CA SER A 73 3.87 -0.96 4.80
C SER A 73 2.46 -0.84 5.37
N THR A 74 1.53 -0.42 4.53
CA THR A 74 0.09 -0.38 4.84
C THR A 74 -0.59 -1.59 4.20
N THR A 75 -1.10 -2.50 5.01
CA THR A 75 -1.80 -3.70 4.55
C THR A 75 -3.28 -3.39 4.35
N VAL A 76 -3.82 -3.72 3.18
CA VAL A 76 -5.22 -3.52 2.82
C VAL A 76 -6.00 -4.84 3.00
N ILE A 77 -7.27 -4.77 3.42
CA ILE A 77 -8.14 -5.95 3.48
C ILE A 77 -8.44 -6.49 2.07
N ASP A 78 -8.65 -7.81 1.90
CA ASP A 78 -8.94 -8.42 0.57
C ASP A 78 -10.11 -7.74 -0.14
N GLN A 79 -11.15 -7.45 0.64
CA GLN A 79 -12.40 -6.90 0.15
C GLN A 79 -12.28 -5.42 -0.28
N ALA A 80 -11.18 -4.75 0.10
CA ALA A 80 -10.89 -3.35 -0.23
C ALA A 80 -9.73 -3.19 -1.23
N VAL A 81 -9.25 -4.28 -1.86
CA VAL A 81 -8.24 -4.22 -2.93
C VAL A 81 -8.77 -3.54 -4.21
N ALA A 82 -10.08 -3.27 -4.30
CA ALA A 82 -10.68 -2.60 -5.45
C ALA A 82 -10.10 -1.18 -5.68
N LYS A 83 -10.06 -0.79 -6.97
CA LYS A 83 -9.37 0.42 -7.48
C LYS A 83 -9.78 1.72 -6.77
N THR A 84 -11.05 1.85 -6.38
CA THR A 84 -11.60 3.05 -5.72
C THR A 84 -11.08 3.23 -4.29
N HIS A 85 -10.96 2.15 -3.52
CA HIS A 85 -10.47 2.21 -2.13
C HIS A 85 -8.96 2.43 -2.08
N ARG A 86 -8.22 1.81 -3.01
CA ARG A 86 -6.78 2.06 -3.16
C ARG A 86 -6.47 3.54 -3.39
N GLY A 87 -7.26 4.25 -4.20
CA GLY A 87 -7.07 5.68 -4.43
C GLY A 87 -7.19 6.51 -3.14
N ARG A 88 -8.14 6.18 -2.26
CA ARG A 88 -8.29 6.85 -0.96
C ARG A 88 -7.11 6.60 -0.01
N ILE A 89 -6.62 5.36 0.05
CA ILE A 89 -5.45 5.02 0.88
C ILE A 89 -4.18 5.69 0.35
N VAL A 90 -4.01 5.74 -0.98
CA VAL A 90 -2.89 6.45 -1.60
C VAL A 90 -2.94 7.95 -1.27
N ASN A 91 -4.11 8.58 -1.40
CA ASN A 91 -4.26 10.00 -1.03
C ASN A 91 -3.93 10.27 0.44
N LEU A 92 -4.22 9.33 1.35
CA LEU A 92 -3.84 9.45 2.76
C LEU A 92 -2.32 9.45 2.94
N LEU A 93 -1.60 8.65 2.15
CA LEU A 93 -0.13 8.52 2.22
C LEU A 93 0.60 9.66 1.47
N GLU A 94 -0.03 10.28 0.49
CA GLU A 94 0.50 11.40 -0.32
C GLU A 94 0.08 12.78 0.22
N ASN A 95 -0.23 12.89 1.51
CA ASN A 95 -0.82 14.11 2.07
C ASN A 95 0.15 15.32 2.19
N ASP A 96 1.46 15.12 2.00
CA ASP A 96 2.43 16.23 2.00
C ASP A 96 2.61 16.87 0.60
N GLY A 97 1.78 16.48 -0.37
CA GLY A 97 1.86 16.94 -1.75
C GLY A 97 3.02 16.32 -2.55
N ARG A 98 3.65 15.27 -2.01
CA ARG A 98 4.70 14.48 -2.68
C ARG A 98 4.19 13.09 -2.98
N ASP A 99 4.76 12.49 -4.03
CA ASP A 99 4.57 11.07 -4.34
C ASP A 99 5.39 10.24 -3.35
N ASN A 100 4.76 9.91 -2.23
CA ASN A 100 5.37 9.10 -1.17
C ASN A 100 5.17 7.60 -1.41
N VAL A 101 4.28 7.21 -2.34
CA VAL A 101 3.93 5.80 -2.53
C VAL A 101 4.91 5.17 -3.51
N ILE A 102 5.71 4.22 -3.02
CA ILE A 102 6.68 3.50 -3.84
C ILE A 102 5.96 2.50 -4.75
N GLY A 103 4.94 1.83 -4.23
CA GLY A 103 4.18 0.83 -4.98
C GLY A 103 3.48 -0.21 -4.11
N VAL A 104 3.12 -1.33 -4.74
CA VAL A 104 2.50 -2.48 -4.07
C VAL A 104 3.57 -3.54 -3.84
N PHE A 105 3.61 -4.10 -2.65
CA PHE A 105 4.40 -5.27 -2.29
C PHE A 105 3.47 -6.46 -2.01
N GLY A 106 3.72 -7.59 -2.68
CA GLY A 106 2.79 -8.71 -2.72
C GLY A 106 1.45 -8.32 -3.31
N ASP A 107 0.38 -8.89 -2.77
CA ASP A 107 -0.98 -8.67 -3.31
C ASP A 107 -1.73 -7.53 -2.60
N ARG A 108 -1.27 -7.12 -1.41
CA ARG A 108 -2.10 -6.34 -0.46
C ARG A 108 -1.37 -5.27 0.33
N GLN A 109 -0.06 -5.13 0.19
CA GLN A 109 0.69 -4.15 0.97
C GLN A 109 1.07 -2.97 0.09
N LEU A 110 0.77 -1.76 0.54
CA LEU A 110 1.26 -0.53 -0.08
C LEU A 110 2.51 -0.09 0.66
N LEU A 111 3.58 0.15 -0.08
CA LEU A 111 4.81 0.71 0.45
C LEU A 111 4.82 2.21 0.24
N SER A 112 5.06 2.97 1.31
CA SER A 112 5.25 4.40 1.23
C SER A 112 6.43 4.88 2.06
N MET A 113 7.03 5.97 1.60
CA MET A 113 8.11 6.65 2.30
C MET A 113 7.52 7.58 3.36
N VAL A 114 8.15 7.61 4.53
CA VAL A 114 7.89 8.63 5.54
C VAL A 114 8.94 9.72 5.37
N THR A 115 8.55 10.80 4.70
CA THR A 115 9.38 11.98 4.45
C THR A 115 9.44 12.88 5.70
N GLU A 116 8.29 13.13 6.31
CA GLU A 116 8.11 14.02 7.46
C GLU A 116 7.17 13.43 8.51
N GLU A 117 7.28 13.92 9.75
CA GLU A 117 6.42 13.47 10.86
C GLU A 117 4.95 13.86 10.62
N SER A 118 4.70 14.95 9.90
CA SER A 118 3.36 15.43 9.53
C SER A 118 2.54 14.41 8.72
N VAL A 119 3.21 13.54 7.96
CA VAL A 119 2.54 12.44 7.23
C VAL A 119 1.91 11.48 8.24
N LEU A 120 2.65 11.10 9.29
CA LEU A 120 2.16 10.21 10.33
C LEU A 120 1.09 10.87 11.21
N GLU A 121 1.21 12.18 11.47
CA GLU A 121 0.18 12.96 12.18
C GLU A 121 -1.14 12.98 11.41
N THR A 122 -1.09 13.21 10.10
CA THR A 122 -2.29 13.17 9.24
C THR A 122 -2.96 11.80 9.29
N ILE A 123 -2.16 10.73 9.22
CA ILE A 123 -2.71 9.37 9.30
C ILE A 123 -3.44 9.18 10.63
N CYS A 124 -2.86 9.61 11.76
CA CYS A 124 -3.55 9.58 13.06
C CYS A 124 -4.86 10.38 13.04
N GLU A 125 -4.84 11.60 12.52
CA GLU A 125 -6.04 12.45 12.44
C GLU A 125 -7.15 11.82 11.59
N ALA A 126 -6.80 11.17 10.48
CA ALA A 126 -7.77 10.46 9.65
C ALA A 126 -8.38 9.25 10.37
N LEU A 127 -7.57 8.52 11.16
CA LEU A 127 -8.05 7.39 11.96
C LEU A 127 -8.90 7.84 13.17
N GLU A 128 -8.77 9.08 13.62
CA GLU A 128 -9.62 9.66 14.68
C GLU A 128 -11.02 10.07 14.17
N LYS A 129 -11.16 10.36 12.87
CA LYS A 129 -12.43 10.71 12.19
C LYS A 129 -13.29 9.49 11.90
N LYS A 130 -13.58 8.71 12.93
CA LYS A 130 -14.19 7.36 12.88
C LYS A 130 -15.34 7.21 11.89
N GLU A 131 -16.50 7.81 12.18
CA GLU A 131 -17.71 7.60 11.36
C GLU A 131 -17.58 8.26 9.98
N ASP A 132 -16.83 9.36 9.86
CA ASP A 132 -16.60 10.04 8.58
C ASP A 132 -15.67 9.25 7.64
N GLU A 133 -14.76 8.45 8.21
CA GLU A 133 -13.74 7.66 7.52
C GLU A 133 -13.90 6.15 7.76
N ALA A 134 -15.12 5.69 8.11
CA ALA A 134 -15.37 4.29 8.48
C ALA A 134 -14.93 3.31 7.39
N THR A 135 -15.19 3.62 6.12
CA THR A 135 -14.74 2.83 4.98
C THR A 135 -13.21 2.79 4.86
N LEU A 136 -12.53 3.93 5.10
CA LEU A 136 -11.07 4.03 5.03
C LEU A 136 -10.42 3.21 6.14
N ILE A 137 -10.87 3.41 7.38
CA ILE A 137 -10.39 2.68 8.56
C ILE A 137 -10.60 1.18 8.39
N SER A 138 -11.79 0.77 7.92
CA SER A 138 -12.10 -0.65 7.67
C SER A 138 -11.27 -1.24 6.54
N SER A 139 -10.88 -0.43 5.54
CA SER A 139 -10.08 -0.90 4.41
C SER A 139 -8.63 -1.24 4.78
N ILE A 140 -8.11 -0.65 5.86
CA ILE A 140 -6.74 -0.83 6.32
C ILE A 140 -6.73 -1.96 7.35
N ALA A 141 -6.01 -3.04 7.06
CA ALA A 141 -5.80 -4.13 8.00
C ALA A 141 -4.70 -3.79 9.02
N ASP A 142 -3.58 -3.21 8.54
CA ASP A 142 -2.40 -2.98 9.36
C ASP A 142 -1.49 -1.86 8.80
N ILE A 143 -0.67 -1.27 9.65
CA ILE A 143 0.34 -0.26 9.30
C ILE A 143 1.61 -0.54 10.10
N ASP A 144 2.71 -0.86 9.43
CA ASP A 144 3.98 -1.22 10.09
C ASP A 144 5.19 -0.55 9.44
N VAL A 145 6.30 -0.52 10.17
CA VAL A 145 7.61 -0.16 9.59
C VAL A 145 8.06 -1.31 8.68
N PHE A 146 8.34 -0.97 7.42
CA PHE A 146 8.83 -1.97 6.47
C PHE A 146 10.29 -2.31 6.77
N SER A 147 10.59 -3.61 6.83
CA SER A 147 11.95 -4.13 6.91
C SER A 147 12.17 -5.12 5.76
N PRO A 148 13.16 -4.89 4.88
CA PRO A 148 13.43 -5.81 3.79
C PRO A 148 13.91 -7.15 4.33
N PHE A 149 13.51 -8.24 3.67
CA PHE A 149 14.10 -9.54 3.90
C PHE A 149 15.48 -9.61 3.23
N ILE A 150 16.50 -9.99 4.00
CA ILE A 150 17.87 -10.15 3.51
C ILE A 150 18.19 -11.64 3.63
N GLU A 151 18.36 -12.32 2.49
CA GLU A 151 18.82 -13.70 2.50
C GLU A 151 20.26 -13.79 3.01
N PRO A 152 20.58 -14.78 3.86
CA PRO A 152 21.94 -15.00 4.31
C PRO A 152 22.84 -15.34 3.11
N PHE A 153 24.02 -14.73 3.09
CA PHE A 153 24.99 -14.87 2.02
C PHE A 153 25.44 -16.33 1.83
N GLU A 154 25.15 -16.90 0.66
CA GLU A 154 25.70 -18.20 0.25
C GLU A 154 27.12 -18.03 -0.30
N LYS A 155 28.10 -18.52 0.49
CA LYS A 155 29.55 -18.45 0.16
C LYS A 155 29.93 -19.09 -1.18
N GLU A 156 29.13 -20.02 -1.69
CA GLU A 156 29.44 -20.75 -2.93
C GLU A 156 29.17 -19.93 -4.20
N ASN A 157 28.25 -18.96 -4.16
CA ASN A 157 27.80 -18.27 -5.38
C ASN A 157 28.22 -16.81 -5.49
N ASN A 158 28.77 -16.20 -4.43
CA ASN A 158 29.32 -14.83 -4.43
C ASN A 158 28.36 -13.77 -5.03
N VAL A 159 27.05 -13.95 -4.84
CA VAL A 159 25.98 -13.06 -5.32
C VAL A 159 25.05 -12.72 -4.17
N TYR A 160 24.69 -11.43 -4.05
CA TYR A 160 23.56 -11.00 -3.21
C TYR A 160 22.27 -11.11 -4.01
N SER A 161 21.36 -11.99 -3.57
CA SER A 161 20.01 -12.10 -4.15
C SER A 161 19.05 -11.21 -3.35
N PHE A 162 18.53 -10.15 -3.99
CA PHE A 162 17.39 -9.42 -3.47
C PHE A 162 16.12 -10.05 -4.04
N LEU A 163 15.48 -10.95 -3.30
CA LEU A 163 14.22 -11.55 -3.71
C LEU A 163 13.05 -10.62 -3.32
N TYR A 164 12.51 -9.90 -4.30
CA TYR A 164 11.16 -9.35 -4.20
C TYR A 164 10.19 -10.53 -4.30
N ASN A 165 9.53 -10.89 -3.20
CA ASN A 165 8.62 -12.02 -3.14
C ASN A 165 7.30 -11.66 -3.84
N SER A 166 7.29 -11.62 -5.18
CA SER A 166 6.08 -11.63 -5.98
C SER A 166 5.58 -13.07 -6.09
N LYS A 167 4.98 -13.58 -5.01
CA LYS A 167 4.15 -14.78 -5.09
C LYS A 167 2.80 -14.39 -5.68
N CYS A 168 2.72 -14.34 -7.01
CA CYS A 168 1.43 -14.47 -7.68
C CYS A 168 0.96 -15.92 -7.48
N ARG A 169 -0.20 -16.11 -6.87
CA ARG A 169 -0.88 -17.39 -6.78
C ARG A 169 -2.14 -17.37 -7.64
#